data_AF-A0A924P257-F1
#
_entry.id   AF-A0A924P257-F1
#
_cell.length_a   1.000
_cell.length_b   1.000
_cell.length_c   1.000
_cell.angle_alpha   90.00
_cell.angle_beta   90.00
_cell.angle_gamma   90.00
#
_symmetry.space_group_name_H-M   'P 1'
#
loop_
_entity.id
_entity.type
_entity.pdbx_description
1 polymer ?
#
loop_
_entity_poly.entity_id
_entity_poly.type
_entity_poly.pdbx_seq_one_letter_code
_entity_poly.pdbx_strand_id
1 'polypeptide(L)' 'FANYDKNLQNMELMFDAVVWLPEVHDANIVVVAFKKAPQIDFSVLFERANAIKKNMNLPAKGWVTGLKSWMQDQQE' A
#
# COMPACT_ATOMS: atom_id res chain seq x y z
N PHE A 1 -12.18 15.09 -11.87
CA PHE A 1 -11.00 14.28 -11.51
C PHE A 1 -9.73 15.10 -11.16
N ALA A 2 -9.64 16.41 -11.45
CA ALA A 2 -8.43 17.23 -11.18
C ALA A 2 -7.99 17.38 -9.70
N ASN A 3 -8.85 17.07 -8.72
CA ASN A 3 -8.48 17.18 -7.31
C ASN A 3 -7.77 15.92 -6.77
N TYR A 4 -7.97 14.74 -7.39
CA TYR A 4 -7.34 13.50 -6.93
C TYR A 4 -5.84 13.50 -7.22
N ASP A 5 -5.47 13.76 -8.47
CA ASP A 5 -4.07 13.79 -8.90
C ASP A 5 -3.28 14.83 -8.10
N LYS A 6 -3.87 16.00 -7.86
CA LYS A 6 -3.25 17.07 -7.09
C LYS A 6 -3.06 16.70 -5.62
N ASN A 7 -4.03 16.00 -5.02
CA ASN A 7 -3.91 15.53 -3.64
C ASN A 7 -2.86 14.43 -3.51
N LEU A 8 -2.79 13.50 -4.46
CA LEU A 8 -1.78 12.43 -4.47
C LEU A 8 -0.37 13.01 -4.66
N GLN A 9 -0.17 13.92 -5.61
CA GLN A 9 1.10 14.62 -5.82
C GLN A 9 1.55 15.36 -4.56
N ASN A 10 0.62 16.05 -3.88
CA ASN A 10 0.95 16.72 -2.62
C ASN A 10 1.37 15.73 -1.52
N MET A 11 0.80 14.52 -1.49
CA MET A 11 1.25 13.49 -0.54
C MET A 11 2.65 12.97 -0.91
N GLU A 12 2.91 12.69 -2.18
CA GLU A 12 4.23 12.24 -2.64
C GLU A 12 5.35 13.26 -2.36
N LEU A 13 5.05 14.56 -2.42
CA LEU A 13 6.02 15.61 -2.08
C LEU A 13 6.30 15.74 -0.58
N MET A 14 5.38 15.30 0.28
CA MET A 14 5.45 15.53 1.74
C MET A 14 5.86 14.29 2.53
N PHE A 15 5.72 13.09 1.96
CA PHE A 15 5.95 11.83 2.63
C PHE A 15 7.00 11.01 1.91
N ASP A 16 7.98 10.49 2.65
CA ASP A 16 9.07 9.67 2.13
C ASP A 16 8.58 8.39 1.41
N ALA A 17 7.40 7.89 1.77
CA ALA A 17 6.78 6.76 1.08
C ALA A 17 5.26 6.91 1.04
N VAL A 18 4.67 6.74 -0.14
CA VAL A 18 3.21 6.76 -0.36
C VAL A 18 2.83 5.50 -1.12
N VAL A 19 1.88 4.72 -0.58
CA VAL A 19 1.34 3.52 -1.22
C VAL A 19 -0.16 3.65 -1.36
N TRP A 20 -0.73 3.16 -2.45
CA TRP A 20 -2.18 3.16 -2.65
C TRP A 20 -2.69 1.80 -3.13
N LEU A 21 -3.91 1.50 -2.76
CA LEU A 21 -4.62 0.32 -3.26
C LEU A 21 -5.16 0.61 -4.66
N PRO A 22 -5.28 -0.40 -5.54
CA PRO A 22 -6.00 -0.26 -6.81
C PRO A 22 -7.40 0.28 -6.56
N GLU A 23 -7.88 1.10 -7.48
CA GLU A 23 -9.24 1.63 -7.43
C GLU A 23 -10.23 0.47 -7.32
N VAL A 24 -11.02 0.48 -6.25
CA VAL A 24 -12.16 -0.40 -6.09
C VAL A 24 -13.42 0.45 -6.24
N HIS A 25 -14.44 -0.16 -6.82
CA HIS A 25 -15.73 0.41 -7.26
C HIS A 25 -16.11 1.78 -6.65
N ASP A 26 -16.62 2.68 -7.50
CA ASP A 26 -17.04 4.06 -7.17
C ASP A 26 -15.90 5.08 -6.95
N ALA A 27 -14.74 4.90 -7.60
CA ALA A 27 -13.64 5.88 -7.64
C ALA A 27 -13.03 6.25 -6.28
N ASN A 28 -13.13 5.35 -5.29
CA ASN A 28 -12.48 5.52 -4.00
C ASN A 28 -11.11 4.83 -3.99
N ILE A 29 -10.08 5.55 -3.55
CA ILE A 29 -8.71 5.06 -3.43
C ILE A 29 -8.28 5.23 -1.98
N VAL A 30 -7.74 4.16 -1.39
CA VAL A 30 -7.14 4.20 -0.06
C VAL A 30 -5.64 4.41 -0.22
N VAL A 31 -5.14 5.50 0.34
CA VAL A 31 -3.72 5.89 0.32
C VAL A 31 -3.16 5.79 1.74
N VAL A 32 -1.98 5.18 1.89
CA VAL A 32 -1.22 5.12 3.14
C VAL A 32 0.12 5.81 2.91
N ALA A 33 0.39 6.85 3.68
CA ALA A 33 1.59 7.65 3.54
C ALA A 33 2.41 7.63 4.84
N PHE A 34 3.73 7.46 4.71
CA PHE A 34 4.66 7.39 5.83
C PHE A 34 5.61 8.58 5.79
N LYS A 35 5.67 9.33 6.90
CA LYS A 35 6.60 10.47 7.02
C LYS A 35 8.06 10.04 6.93
N LYS A 36 8.36 8.81 7.33
CA LYS A 36 9.66 8.16 7.15
C LYS A 36 9.42 6.80 6.53
N ALA A 37 10.12 6.48 5.44
CA ALA A 37 9.99 5.20 4.77
C ALA A 37 10.27 4.05 5.77
N PRO A 38 9.32 3.12 5.99
CA PRO A 38 9.54 2.01 6.90
C PRO A 38 10.55 1.03 6.32
N GLN A 39 11.43 0.49 7.15
CA GLN A 39 12.15 -0.73 6.80
C GLN A 39 11.19 -1.91 6.89
N ILE A 40 10.99 -2.58 5.76
CA ILE A 40 10.00 -3.64 5.63
C ILE A 40 10.71 -4.99 5.57
N ASP A 41 10.44 -5.84 6.57
CA ASP A 41 10.69 -7.28 6.49
C ASP A 41 9.43 -7.99 5.99
N PHE A 42 9.48 -8.46 4.74
CA PHE A 42 8.36 -9.16 4.12
C PHE A 42 8.01 -10.48 4.82
N SER A 43 8.94 -11.11 5.52
CA SER A 43 8.68 -12.35 6.28
C SER A 43 7.68 -12.08 7.39
N VAL A 44 7.89 -10.99 8.14
CA VAL A 44 6.99 -10.53 9.22
C VAL A 44 5.63 -10.13 8.67
N LEU A 45 5.58 -9.45 7.52
CA LEU A 45 4.31 -9.11 6.87
C LEU A 45 3.52 -10.33 6.42
N PHE A 46 4.17 -11.35 5.85
CA PHE A 46 3.49 -12.59 5.48
C PHE A 46 2.95 -13.34 6.70
N GLU A 47 3.67 -13.34 7.82
CA GLU A 47 3.19 -13.89 9.08
C GLU A 47 1.93 -13.15 9.57
N ARG A 48 1.95 -11.82 9.57
CA ARG A 48 0.76 -11.01 9.93
C ARG A 48 -0.40 -11.24 8.97
N ALA A 49 -0.12 -11.36 7.67
CA ALA A 49 -1.13 -11.69 6.67
C ALA A 49 -1.76 -13.07 6.91
N ASN A 50 -1.00 -14.07 7.37
CA ASN A 50 -1.54 -15.35 7.80
C ASN A 50 -2.53 -15.18 8.96
N ALA A 51 -2.17 -14.40 9.99
CA ALA A 51 -3.05 -14.15 11.12
C ALA A 51 -4.34 -13.44 10.70
N ILE A 52 -4.26 -12.44 9.83
CA ILE A 52 -5.44 -11.74 9.29
C ILE A 52 -6.33 -12.70 8.48
N LYS A 53 -5.75 -13.50 7.58
CA LYS A 53 -6.51 -14.50 6.82
C LYS A 53 -7.18 -15.51 7.75
N LYS A 54 -6.50 -15.98 8.79
CA LYS A 54 -7.04 -16.95 9.75
C LYS A 54 -8.20 -16.38 10.57
N ASN A 55 -8.08 -15.14 11.03
CA ASN A 55 -9.05 -14.54 11.97
C ASN A 55 -10.23 -13.86 11.26
N MET A 56 -10.03 -13.36 10.04
CA MET A 56 -11.01 -12.52 9.34
C MET A 56 -11.36 -13.04 7.94
N ASN A 57 -10.74 -14.13 7.48
CA ASN A 57 -10.88 -14.69 6.13
C ASN A 57 -10.53 -13.74 4.97
N LEU A 58 -9.85 -12.62 5.24
CA LEU A 58 -9.47 -11.63 4.23
C LEU A 58 -8.25 -12.07 3.39
N PRO A 59 -8.13 -11.68 2.11
CA PRO A 59 -7.06 -12.10 1.21
C PRO A 59 -5.71 -11.38 1.47
N ALA A 60 -5.31 -11.26 2.74
CA ALA A 60 -4.18 -10.43 3.17
C ALA A 60 -2.82 -10.85 2.58
N LYS A 61 -2.64 -12.12 2.24
CA LYS A 61 -1.42 -12.59 1.55
C LYS A 61 -1.25 -11.92 0.19
N GLY A 62 -2.35 -11.81 -0.56
CA GLY A 62 -2.35 -11.18 -1.89
C GLY A 62 -1.98 -9.70 -1.80
N TRP A 63 -2.42 -9.01 -0.74
CA TRP A 63 -2.06 -7.61 -0.50
C TRP A 63 -0.55 -7.45 -0.23
N VAL A 64 0.05 -8.32 0.59
CA VAL A 64 1.50 -8.29 0.84
C VAL A 64 2.30 -8.59 -0.42
N THR A 65 1.86 -9.55 -1.23
CA THR A 65 2.49 -9.83 -2.53
C THR A 65 2.40 -8.63 -3.47
N GLY A 66 1.24 -7.99 -3.58
CA GLY A 66 1.05 -6.79 -4.42
C GLY A 66 1.93 -5.63 -3.95
N LEU A 67 2.00 -5.39 -2.64
CA LEU A 67 2.90 -4.39 -2.06
C LEU A 67 4.37 -4.69 -2.38
N LYS A 68 4.78 -5.96 -2.31
CA LYS A 68 6.16 -6.36 -2.64
C LYS A 68 6.50 -6.06 -4.10
N SER A 69 5.63 -6.45 -5.02
CA SER A 69 5.82 -6.18 -6.45
C SER A 69 5.89 -4.68 -6.73
N TRP A 70 4.94 -3.91 -6.19
CA TRP A 70 4.95 -2.45 -6.35
C TRP A 70 6.25 -1.81 -5.82
N MET A 71 6.73 -2.23 -4.65
CA MET A 71 8.00 -1.68 -4.11
C MET A 71 9.22 -2.02 -4.97
N GLN A 72 9.20 -3.14 -5.70
CA GLN A 72 10.26 -3.50 -6.64
C GLN A 72 10.18 -2.63 -7.91
N ASP A 73 8.97 -2.41 -8.44
CA ASP A 73 8.75 -1.59 -9.64
C ASP A 73 9.08 -0.10 -9.43
N GLN A 74 9.06 0.40 -8.19
CA GLN A 74 9.45 1.78 -7.85
C GLN A 74 10.96 1.98 -7.61
N GLN A 75 11.76 0.91 -7.64
CA GLN A 75 13.22 0.98 -7.50
C GLN A 75 13.97 1.01 -8.84
N GLU A 76 13.26 0.85 -9.97
CA GLU A 76 13.77 1.03 -11.35
C GLU A 76 13.50 2.45 -11.86
#